data_AF-A0A7U5SUF8-F1
#
_entry.id   AF-A0A7U5SUF8-F1
#
_cell.length_a   1.000
_cell.length_b   1.000
_cell.length_c   1.000
_cell.angle_alpha   90.00
_cell.angle_beta   90.00
_cell.angle_gamma   90.00
#
_symmetry.space_group_name_H-M   'P 1'
#
loop_
_entity.id
_entity.type
_entity.pdbx_description
1 polymer ?
#
loop_
_entity_poly.entity_id
_entity_poly.type
_entity_poly.pdbx_seq_one_letter_code
_entity_poly.pdbx_strand_id
1 'polypeptide(L)'
;MTKENIRSLNRENESAQILSQSGFYVEQNPSVAGNKNPDYRINGEIFDNYAPRSNSVRNIYSEVKTKVDKGQTSNVVINMSDTKVSIPELQKQLTQWPIMGLDKVIVIDKTGNAIRVK
;
A
#
# COMPACT_ATOMS: atom_id res chain seq x y z
N MET A 1 -5.28 -19.32 -11.81
CA MET A 1 -4.77 -18.27 -10.89
C MET A 1 -3.63 -18.86 -10.08
N THR A 2 -2.49 -18.17 -9.93
CA THR A 2 -1.35 -18.67 -9.14
C THR A 2 -1.61 -18.51 -7.64
N LYS A 3 -0.88 -19.24 -6.79
CA LYS A 3 -0.94 -19.04 -5.32
C LYS A 3 -0.58 -17.60 -4.92
N GLU A 4 0.33 -16.98 -5.67
CA GLU A 4 0.73 -15.59 -5.45
C GLU A 4 -0.41 -14.62 -5.76
N ASN A 5 -1.11 -14.80 -6.89
CA ASN A 5 -2.25 -13.95 -7.25
C ASN A 5 -3.38 -14.06 -6.22
N ILE A 6 -3.66 -15.28 -5.73
CA ILE A 6 -4.66 -15.50 -4.66
C ILE A 6 -4.23 -14.76 -3.39
N ARG A 7 -2.96 -14.84 -2.99
CA ARG A 7 -2.47 -14.12 -1.80
C ARG A 7 -2.65 -12.62 -1.97
N SER A 8 -2.21 -12.06 -3.09
CA SER A 8 -2.28 -10.63 -3.34
C SER A 8 -3.72 -10.11 -3.26
N LEU A 9 -4.68 -10.80 -3.88
CA LEU A 9 -6.10 -10.46 -3.81
C LEU A 9 -6.65 -10.59 -2.38
N ASN A 10 -6.25 -11.62 -1.63
CA ASN A 10 -6.67 -11.76 -0.23
C ASN A 10 -6.14 -10.61 0.64
N ARG A 11 -4.86 -10.22 0.46
CA ARG A 11 -4.28 -9.08 1.19
C ARG A 11 -4.91 -7.76 0.80
N GLU A 12 -5.30 -7.60 -0.46
CA GLU A 12 -6.04 -6.43 -0.91
C GLU A 12 -7.42 -6.31 -0.24
N ASN A 13 -8.17 -7.40 -0.17
CA ASN A 13 -9.47 -7.40 0.52
C ASN A 13 -9.33 -7.21 2.03
N GLU A 14 -8.35 -7.86 2.65
CA GLU A 14 -8.04 -7.70 4.07
C GLU A 14 -7.65 -6.26 4.40
N SER A 15 -6.80 -5.64 3.57
CA SER A 15 -6.44 -4.24 3.72
C SER A 15 -7.68 -3.34 3.71
N ALA A 16 -8.60 -3.54 2.77
CA ALA A 16 -9.84 -2.77 2.69
C ALA A 16 -10.69 -2.90 3.96
N GLN A 17 -10.82 -4.12 4.50
CA GLN A 17 -11.53 -4.37 5.75
C GLN A 17 -10.90 -3.64 6.94
N ILE A 18 -9.58 -3.76 7.11
CA ILE A 18 -8.84 -3.11 8.19
C ILE A 18 -8.95 -1.59 8.11
N LEU A 19 -8.82 -1.02 6.91
CA LEU A 19 -8.96 0.42 6.69
C LEU A 19 -10.37 0.90 7.06
N SER A 20 -11.40 0.19 6.63
CA SER A 20 -12.80 0.52 6.96
C SER A 20 -13.05 0.47 8.47
N GLN A 21 -12.57 -0.58 9.14
CA GLN A 21 -12.64 -0.72 10.61
C GLN A 21 -11.85 0.36 11.35
N SER A 22 -10.79 0.87 10.74
CA SER A 22 -9.97 1.97 11.26
C SER A 22 -10.57 3.36 10.99
N GLY A 23 -11.81 3.44 10.47
CA GLY A 23 -12.55 4.67 10.28
C GLY A 23 -12.31 5.38 8.94
N PHE A 24 -11.66 4.73 7.98
CA PHE A 24 -11.54 5.27 6.62
C PHE A 24 -12.79 4.92 5.79
N TYR A 25 -13.23 5.85 4.93
CA TYR A 25 -14.23 5.53 3.91
C TYR A 25 -13.53 4.87 2.72
N VAL A 26 -13.77 3.58 2.52
CA VAL A 26 -13.09 2.76 1.50
C VAL A 26 -14.10 2.27 0.47
N GLU A 27 -13.88 2.63 -0.79
CA GLU A 27 -14.50 2.02 -1.97
C GLU A 27 -13.45 1.14 -2.66
N GLN A 28 -13.72 -0.16 -2.80
CA GLN A 28 -12.83 -1.07 -3.53
C GLN A 28 -13.15 -1.07 -5.03
N ASN A 29 -12.12 -1.21 -5.86
CA ASN A 29 -12.21 -1.24 -7.32
C ASN A 29 -13.04 -0.06 -7.89
N PRO A 30 -12.77 1.19 -7.49
CA PRO A 30 -13.56 2.33 -7.90
C PRO A 30 -13.47 2.56 -9.41
N SER A 31 -14.55 3.04 -10.01
CA SER A 31 -14.48 3.54 -11.39
C SER A 31 -13.77 4.89 -11.43
N VAL A 32 -12.73 4.99 -12.25
CA VAL A 32 -11.95 6.22 -12.48
C VAL A 32 -11.85 6.51 -13.97
N ALA A 33 -11.63 7.78 -14.31
CA ALA A 33 -11.40 8.17 -15.70
C ALA A 33 -10.08 7.57 -16.23
N GLY A 34 -10.08 7.17 -17.50
CA GLY A 34 -8.93 6.56 -18.16
C GLY A 34 -8.84 5.04 -17.97
N ASN A 35 -7.68 4.48 -18.29
CA ASN A 35 -7.46 3.03 -18.33
C ASN A 35 -6.80 2.47 -17.05
N LYS A 36 -6.94 3.17 -15.91
CA LYS A 36 -6.39 2.73 -14.63
C LYS A 36 -7.47 1.97 -13.85
N ASN A 37 -7.06 0.90 -13.18
CA ASN A 37 -7.89 0.12 -12.27
C ASN A 37 -7.23 0.14 -10.90
N PRO A 38 -7.41 1.21 -10.11
CA PRO A 38 -6.83 1.26 -8.79
C PRO A 38 -7.55 0.33 -7.82
N ASP A 39 -6.86 -0.05 -6.76
CA ASP A 39 -7.43 -0.97 -5.77
C ASP A 39 -8.49 -0.27 -4.92
N TYR A 40 -8.26 0.99 -4.53
CA TYR A 40 -9.13 1.72 -3.61
C TYR A 40 -9.37 3.19 -3.98
N ARG A 41 -10.53 3.70 -3.59
CA ARG A 41 -10.75 5.11 -3.25
C ARG A 41 -10.92 5.22 -1.74
N ILE A 42 -9.96 5.84 -1.07
CA ILE A 42 -9.93 6.03 0.39
C ILE A 42 -10.14 7.51 0.69
N ASN A 43 -11.23 7.85 1.37
CA ASN A 43 -11.61 9.24 1.68
C ASN A 43 -11.57 10.18 0.45
N GLY A 44 -11.99 9.67 -0.71
CA GLY A 44 -12.02 10.41 -1.98
C GLY A 44 -10.75 10.31 -2.82
N GLU A 45 -9.69 9.69 -2.33
CA GLU A 45 -8.39 9.64 -2.99
C GLU A 45 -8.03 8.24 -3.46
N ILE A 46 -7.34 8.14 -4.60
CA ILE A 46 -7.01 6.86 -5.22
C ILE A 46 -5.74 6.28 -4.60
N PHE A 47 -5.80 5.00 -4.20
CA PHE A 47 -4.69 4.24 -3.64
C PHE A 47 -4.56 2.88 -4.32
N ASP A 48 -3.32 2.38 -4.38
CA ASP A 48 -3.03 0.97 -4.68
C ASP A 48 -2.53 0.26 -3.43
N ASN A 49 -2.86 -1.02 -3.31
CA ASN A 49 -2.38 -1.93 -2.30
C ASN A 49 -1.02 -2.53 -2.68
N TYR A 50 -0.16 -2.67 -1.68
CA TYR A 50 1.08 -3.39 -1.79
C TYR A 50 1.33 -4.24 -0.55
N ALA A 51 1.34 -5.56 -0.72
CA ALA A 51 1.59 -6.53 0.36
C ALA A 51 2.95 -7.23 0.15
N PRO A 52 4.08 -6.64 0.60
CA PRO A 52 5.41 -7.18 0.38
C PRO A 52 5.65 -8.50 1.13
N ARG A 53 6.34 -9.44 0.45
CA ARG A 53 6.99 -10.59 1.10
C ARG A 53 8.44 -10.34 1.49
N SER A 54 9.06 -9.35 0.85
CA SER A 54 10.49 -9.09 1.02
C SER A 54 10.77 -8.70 2.48
N ASN A 55 11.82 -9.27 3.05
CA ASN A 55 12.32 -8.89 4.37
C ASN A 55 13.39 -7.79 4.32
N SER A 56 13.58 -7.17 3.15
CA SER A 56 14.51 -6.05 2.94
C SER A 56 13.73 -4.75 2.76
N VAL A 57 13.91 -3.80 3.68
CA VAL A 57 13.27 -2.48 3.57
C VAL A 57 13.67 -1.75 2.28
N ARG A 58 14.90 -1.95 1.80
CA ARG A 58 15.37 -1.38 0.53
C ARG A 58 14.63 -1.95 -0.67
N ASN A 59 14.31 -3.24 -0.66
CA ASN A 59 13.56 -3.85 -1.76
C ASN A 59 12.11 -3.37 -1.74
N ILE A 60 11.47 -3.30 -0.56
CA ILE A 60 10.12 -2.73 -0.39
C ILE A 60 10.11 -1.29 -0.93
N TYR A 61 11.09 -0.48 -0.53
CA TYR A 61 11.27 0.88 -1.00
C TYR A 61 11.41 0.96 -2.53
N SER A 62 12.29 0.16 -3.13
CA SER A 62 12.52 0.17 -4.58
C SER A 62 11.29 -0.24 -5.38
N GLU A 63 10.49 -1.17 -4.88
CA GLU A 63 9.23 -1.58 -5.52
C GLU A 63 8.20 -0.44 -5.49
N VAL A 64 8.03 0.22 -4.34
CA VAL A 64 7.17 1.40 -4.21
C VAL A 64 7.65 2.51 -5.14
N LYS A 65 8.95 2.81 -5.14
CA LYS A 65 9.55 3.82 -6.02
C LYS A 65 9.30 3.49 -7.49
N THR A 66 9.48 2.23 -7.89
CA THR A 66 9.27 1.80 -9.28
C THR A 66 7.83 1.99 -9.73
N LYS A 67 6.84 1.69 -8.87
CA LYS A 67 5.42 1.93 -9.16
C LYS A 67 5.12 3.42 -9.34
N VAL A 68 5.70 4.26 -8.48
CA VAL A 68 5.54 5.72 -8.53
C VAL A 68 6.21 6.32 -9.76
N ASP A 69 7.47 5.97 -10.03
CA ASP A 69 8.24 6.47 -11.20
C ASP A 69 7.56 6.09 -12.53
N LYS A 70 6.91 4.92 -12.59
CA LYS A 70 6.13 4.48 -13.75
C LYS A 70 4.76 5.16 -13.86
N GLY A 71 4.43 6.08 -12.94
CA GLY A 71 3.16 6.78 -12.88
C GLY A 71 1.97 5.86 -12.59
N GLN A 72 2.19 4.67 -12.02
CA GLN A 72 1.10 3.73 -11.72
C GLN A 72 0.24 4.30 -10.58
N THR A 73 0.89 4.75 -9.51
CA THR A 73 0.23 5.33 -8.34
C THR A 73 1.06 6.44 -7.69
N SER A 74 0.37 7.34 -6.98
CA SER A 74 0.97 8.33 -6.08
C SER A 74 0.65 8.05 -4.61
N ASN A 75 -0.32 7.18 -4.31
CA ASN A 75 -0.72 6.86 -2.94
C ASN A 75 -0.74 5.35 -2.74
N VAL A 76 -0.14 4.89 -1.65
CA VAL A 76 0.05 3.45 -1.42
C VAL A 76 -0.43 3.04 -0.04
N VAL A 77 -1.20 1.95 0.00
CA VAL A 77 -1.43 1.17 1.22
C VAL A 77 -0.40 0.06 1.26
N ILE A 78 0.44 0.02 2.30
CA ILE A 78 1.45 -1.04 2.49
C ILE A 78 0.98 -1.97 3.59
N ASN A 79 0.63 -3.21 3.23
CA ASN A 79 0.21 -4.25 4.18
C ASN A 79 1.42 -5.09 4.62
N MET A 80 1.83 -4.92 5.88
CA MET A 80 3.08 -5.50 6.41
C MET A 80 2.93 -6.94 6.91
N SER A 81 1.78 -7.58 6.73
CA SER A 81 1.47 -8.92 7.26
C SER A 81 2.45 -10.01 6.79
N ASP A 82 3.04 -9.88 5.60
CA ASP A 82 3.89 -10.91 4.99
C ASP A 82 5.40 -10.58 5.01
N THR A 83 5.82 -9.51 5.68
CA THR A 83 7.22 -9.09 5.77
C THR A 83 7.73 -9.08 7.22
N LYS A 84 9.03 -9.27 7.42
CA LYS A 84 9.70 -9.07 8.72
C LYS A 84 10.10 -7.63 8.99
N VAL A 85 10.07 -6.74 7.98
CA VAL A 85 10.41 -5.31 8.14
C VAL A 85 9.49 -4.66 9.17
N SER A 86 10.06 -3.80 10.00
CA SER A 86 9.30 -3.05 11.02
C SER A 86 8.80 -1.71 10.47
N ILE A 87 7.72 -1.18 11.06
CA ILE A 87 7.20 0.14 10.68
C ILE A 87 8.24 1.25 10.89
N PRO A 88 8.98 1.32 12.02
CA PRO A 88 10.00 2.35 12.19
C PRO A 88 11.12 2.26 11.15
N GLU A 89 11.50 1.05 10.74
CA GLU A 89 12.51 0.84 9.68
C GLU A 89 11.99 1.36 8.32
N LEU A 90 10.75 1.04 7.96
CA LEU A 90 10.11 1.53 6.73
C LEU A 90 9.96 3.06 6.74
N GLN A 91 9.46 3.62 7.85
CA GLN A 91 9.32 5.07 8.03
C GLN A 91 10.66 5.79 7.90
N LYS A 92 11.70 5.25 8.55
CA LYS A 92 13.07 5.79 8.44
C LYS A 92 13.56 5.75 7.00
N GLN A 93 13.37 4.65 6.28
CA GLN A 93 13.77 4.51 4.88
C GLN A 93 13.06 5.55 3.99
N LEU A 94 11.74 5.71 4.11
CA LEU A 94 10.95 6.66 3.31
C LEU A 94 11.27 8.12 3.64
N THR A 95 11.62 8.41 4.90
CA THR A 95 11.97 9.77 5.35
C THR A 95 13.39 10.15 4.92
N GLN A 96 14.35 9.23 5.06
CA GLN A 96 15.75 9.48 4.67
C GLN A 96 15.93 9.53 3.15
N TRP A 97 15.09 8.80 2.41
CA TRP A 97 15.15 8.73 0.96
C TRP A 97 13.75 9.03 0.40
N PRO A 98 13.34 10.31 0.29
CA PRO A 98 12.04 10.64 -0.25
C PRO A 98 11.86 10.15 -1.68
N ILE A 99 10.71 9.53 -1.97
CA ILE A 99 10.30 9.17 -3.33
C ILE A 99 9.56 10.35 -3.93
N MET A 100 10.13 10.95 -4.98
CA MET A 100 9.46 12.02 -5.74
C MET A 100 8.18 11.46 -6.39
N GLY A 101 7.05 12.15 -6.19
CA GLY A 101 5.75 11.74 -6.73
C GLY A 101 4.94 10.77 -5.85
N LEU A 102 5.54 10.26 -4.76
CA LEU A 102 4.81 9.56 -3.71
C LEU A 102 4.21 10.61 -2.78
N ASP A 103 2.89 10.66 -2.69
CA ASP A 103 2.13 11.61 -1.90
C ASP A 103 1.76 11.00 -0.55
N LYS A 104 0.88 9.99 -0.50
CA LYS A 104 0.37 9.42 0.76
C LYS A 104 0.77 7.98 0.98
N VAL A 105 1.09 7.64 2.23
CA VAL A 105 1.36 6.26 2.63
C VAL A 105 0.57 5.89 3.86
N ILE A 106 -0.28 4.88 3.72
CA ILE A 106 -0.94 4.22 4.84
C ILE A 106 -0.28 2.86 5.03
N VAL A 107 0.15 2.55 6.24
CA VAL A 107 0.73 1.26 6.60
C VAL A 107 -0.28 0.48 7.42
N ILE A 108 -0.52 -0.78 7.05
CA ILE A 108 -1.24 -1.73 7.89
C ILE A 108 -0.20 -2.59 8.59
N ASP A 109 -0.20 -2.53 9.92
CA ASP A 109 0.70 -3.31 10.74
C ASP A 109 0.25 -4.78 10.87
N LYS A 110 1.11 -5.62 11.46
CA LYS A 110 0.85 -7.06 11.62
C LYS A 110 -0.25 -7.38 12.63
N THR A 111 -0.70 -6.39 13.40
CA THR A 111 -1.78 -6.52 14.37
C THR A 111 -3.11 -6.01 13.82
N GLY A 112 -3.14 -5.54 12.57
CA GLY A 112 -4.36 -5.08 11.91
C GLY A 112 -4.70 -3.61 12.20
N ASN A 113 -3.72 -2.77 12.56
CA ASN A 113 -3.94 -1.32 12.69
C ASN A 113 -3.45 -0.59 11.45
N ALA A 114 -4.23 0.40 10.99
CA ALA A 114 -3.83 1.32 9.92
C ALA A 114 -3.21 2.60 10.48
N ILE A 115 -2.01 2.96 10.00
CA ILE A 115 -1.24 4.13 10.44
C ILE A 115 -0.87 4.97 9.22
N ARG A 116 -1.17 6.27 9.25
CA ARG A 116 -0.66 7.21 8.24
C ARG A 116 0.79 7.55 8.57
N VAL A 117 1.68 7.37 7.61
CA VAL A 117 3.13 7.59 7.83
C VAL A 117 3.73 8.64 6.90
N LYS A 118 2.96 9.10 5.91
CA LYS A 118 3.25 10.25 5.05
C LYS A 118 1.92 10.88 4.65
#